data_AF-A0A2N7CY88-F1
#
_entry.id   AF-A0A2N7CY88-F1
#
_cell.length_a   1.000
_cell.length_b   1.000
_cell.length_c   1.000
_cell.angle_alpha   90.00
_cell.angle_beta   90.00
_cell.angle_gamma   90.00
#
_symmetry.space_group_name_H-M   'P 1'
#
loop_
_entity.id
_entity.type
_entity.pdbx_description
1 polymer ?
#
loop_
_entity_poly.entity_id
_entity_poly.type
_entity_poly.pdbx_seq_one_letter_code
_entity_poly.pdbx_strand_id
1 'polypeptide(L)'
;MYRFILKIVILLITSLSVSSVAAGTITAKEMSNKEKAIAVVSSIETGDQSAIAYINPAYYIQHNLAVEDGLEGFGKVLNSLPKGSAKAKVIRAAEDGDYVFLHTDYNFFGPKAGFDIFRFEDGLIVEHWDNLQELTGKNPSGRTQLDGSTEIIDVDQTQENKALVADFIDTILIQGDMSKIDMFVNSAPEDFLQHNSMVGDGLEGLSNAMKALAEAGTPMVYSTSHKILGEGSFILAVSEGTFMGKHTSFYDLFRVENGKIVEHWDTLETILSKDQRKNDNGKFGFTSDYVVEVATFDLRDGVSAEQFMPLDTAVEDSHVSKQPGFISRKAGMSNKGYWRVIVHWESLEDAEASMASFMKAPAAAKFMQDANTSTMIMRRYRH
;
A
#
# COMPACT_ATOMS: atom_id res chain seq x y z
N MET A 1 48.07 85.12 -10.86
CA MET A 1 49.52 85.16 -11.18
C MET A 1 49.93 83.73 -11.48
N TYR A 2 50.62 83.51 -12.61
CA TYR A 2 51.15 82.24 -13.17
C TYR A 2 50.19 81.21 -13.82
N ARG A 3 50.37 81.07 -15.15
CA ARG A 3 50.04 79.92 -16.00
C ARG A 3 50.88 78.69 -15.57
N PHE A 4 50.47 77.46 -15.93
CA PHE A 4 51.25 76.53 -16.79
C PHE A 4 50.62 75.12 -16.92
N ILE A 5 50.36 74.76 -18.18
CA ILE A 5 50.66 73.51 -18.90
C ILE A 5 50.03 72.14 -18.51
N LEU A 6 49.33 71.65 -19.55
CA LEU A 6 48.91 70.30 -19.94
C LEU A 6 49.99 69.19 -19.77
N LYS A 7 49.63 68.08 -19.13
CA LYS A 7 50.20 66.74 -19.41
C LYS A 7 49.10 65.69 -19.35
N ILE A 8 48.81 65.10 -20.51
CA ILE A 8 47.96 63.93 -20.72
C ILE A 8 48.75 62.70 -20.26
N VAL A 9 48.18 61.92 -19.33
CA VAL A 9 48.69 60.60 -18.94
C VAL A 9 47.63 59.57 -19.37
N ILE A 10 47.99 58.75 -20.35
CA ILE A 10 47.20 57.59 -20.78
C ILE A 10 47.52 56.46 -19.80
N LEU A 11 46.52 56.01 -19.04
CA LEU A 11 46.62 54.86 -18.14
C LEU A 11 45.93 53.66 -18.80
N LEU A 12 46.71 52.68 -19.26
CA LEU A 12 46.20 51.36 -19.64
C LEU A 12 45.69 50.64 -18.39
N ILE A 13 44.40 50.30 -18.36
CA ILE A 13 43.83 49.39 -17.37
C ILE A 13 43.72 48.01 -18.04
N THR A 14 44.52 47.07 -17.58
CA THR A 14 44.42 45.65 -17.92
C THR A 14 43.24 45.02 -17.18
N SER A 15 42.24 44.53 -17.92
CA SER A 15 41.10 43.79 -17.39
C SER A 15 41.52 42.37 -16.99
N LEU A 16 41.64 42.09 -15.69
CA LEU A 16 41.64 40.71 -15.20
C LEU A 16 40.20 40.17 -15.20
N SER A 17 39.91 39.25 -16.12
CA SER A 17 38.72 38.42 -16.10
C SER A 17 38.89 37.33 -15.03
N VAL A 18 38.19 37.48 -13.91
CA VAL A 18 38.04 36.42 -12.91
C VAL A 18 36.95 35.47 -13.39
N SER A 19 37.35 34.31 -13.91
CA SER A 19 36.43 33.22 -14.20
C SER A 19 35.95 32.61 -12.87
N SER A 20 34.70 32.89 -12.49
CA SER A 20 34.05 32.23 -11.37
C SER A 20 33.79 30.77 -11.73
N VAL A 21 34.54 29.85 -11.14
CA VAL A 21 34.18 28.43 -11.13
C VAL A 21 32.95 28.29 -10.24
N ALA A 22 31.79 28.04 -10.85
CA ALA A 22 30.60 27.66 -10.12
C ALA A 22 30.88 26.29 -9.48
N ALA A 23 31.11 26.27 -8.17
CA ALA A 23 31.08 25.06 -7.39
C ALA A 23 29.62 24.55 -7.43
N GLY A 24 29.37 23.52 -8.25
CA GLY A 24 28.12 22.79 -8.20
C GLY A 24 27.98 22.17 -6.81
N THR A 25 27.09 22.71 -5.99
CA THR A 25 26.58 22.01 -4.82
C THR A 25 25.93 20.73 -5.30
N ILE A 26 26.60 19.60 -5.09
CA ILE A 26 25.96 18.30 -5.08
C ILE A 26 24.99 18.34 -3.90
N THR A 27 23.73 18.68 -4.15
CA THR A 27 22.67 18.41 -3.18
C THR A 27 22.66 16.89 -3.01
N ALA A 28 23.08 16.41 -1.84
CA ALA A 28 22.87 15.02 -1.48
C ALA A 28 21.39 14.71 -1.71
N LYS A 29 21.09 13.69 -2.52
CA LYS A 29 19.71 13.27 -2.75
C LYS A 29 19.12 12.94 -1.38
N GLU A 30 18.08 13.65 -0.99
CA GLU A 30 17.35 13.37 0.24
C GLU A 30 16.78 11.94 0.15
N MET A 31 16.91 11.17 1.23
CA MET A 31 16.38 9.81 1.28
C MET A 31 14.87 9.82 1.14
N SER A 32 14.34 8.90 0.32
CA SER A 32 12.91 8.61 0.23
C SER A 32 12.36 8.05 1.55
N ASN A 33 11.05 8.13 1.73
CA ASN A 33 10.37 7.53 2.89
C ASN A 33 10.60 6.01 2.94
N LYS A 34 10.55 5.35 1.79
CA LYS A 34 10.92 3.93 1.67
C LYS A 34 12.34 3.64 2.17
N GLU A 35 13.34 4.42 1.77
CA GLU A 35 14.73 4.27 2.25
C GLU A 35 14.86 4.53 3.76
N LYS A 36 14.12 5.51 4.30
CA LYS A 36 14.08 5.81 5.73
C LYS A 36 13.46 4.68 6.55
N ALA A 37 12.33 4.11 6.11
CA ALA A 37 11.68 2.96 6.77
C ALA A 37 12.62 1.73 6.81
N ILE A 38 13.25 1.42 5.68
CA ILE A 38 14.25 0.34 5.60
C ILE A 38 15.41 0.59 6.57
N ALA A 39 15.90 1.83 6.65
CA ALA A 39 16.99 2.19 7.57
C ALA A 39 16.58 2.00 9.04
N VAL A 40 15.36 2.38 9.43
CA VAL A 40 14.84 2.16 10.79
C VAL A 40 14.73 0.69 11.13
N VAL A 41 14.14 -0.15 10.26
CA VAL A 41 14.07 -1.60 10.51
C VAL A 41 15.46 -2.23 10.55
N SER A 42 16.34 -1.87 9.62
CA SER A 42 17.72 -2.38 9.57
C SER A 42 18.56 -1.93 10.78
N SER A 43 18.17 -0.85 11.47
CA SER A 43 18.84 -0.39 12.69
C SER A 43 18.74 -1.40 13.84
N ILE A 44 17.72 -2.27 13.84
CA ILE A 44 17.54 -3.33 14.83
C ILE A 44 18.74 -4.30 14.78
N GLU A 45 19.20 -4.66 13.59
CA GLU A 45 20.36 -5.54 13.40
C GLU A 45 21.69 -4.78 13.56
N THR A 46 21.79 -3.60 12.96
CA THR A 46 23.06 -2.87 12.87
C THR A 46 23.41 -2.09 14.14
N GLY A 47 22.42 -1.76 14.97
CA GLY A 47 22.56 -0.85 16.10
C GLY A 47 22.81 0.60 15.68
N ASP A 48 22.50 0.97 14.43
CA ASP A 48 22.69 2.33 13.91
C ASP A 48 21.69 3.31 14.55
N GLN A 49 22.18 4.09 15.51
CA GLN A 49 21.37 5.09 16.20
C GLN A 49 21.01 6.28 15.31
N SER A 50 21.65 6.47 14.15
CA SER A 50 21.30 7.58 13.25
C SER A 50 19.92 7.41 12.63
N ALA A 51 19.42 6.16 12.51
CA ALA A 51 18.09 5.87 11.98
C ALA A 51 16.96 6.44 12.86
N ILE A 52 17.22 6.67 14.14
CA ILE A 52 16.28 7.34 15.06
C ILE A 52 15.92 8.74 14.57
N ALA A 53 16.79 9.42 13.83
CA ALA A 53 16.52 10.74 13.27
C ALA A 53 15.40 10.75 12.22
N TYR A 54 15.01 9.57 11.70
CA TYR A 54 13.87 9.45 10.79
C TYR A 54 12.54 9.28 11.50
N ILE A 55 12.54 9.15 12.84
CA ILE A 55 11.34 9.06 13.66
C ILE A 55 11.08 10.43 14.27
N ASN A 56 9.83 10.88 14.22
CA ASN A 56 9.43 12.11 14.88
C ASN A 56 9.53 11.93 16.40
N PRO A 57 10.38 12.71 17.10
CA PRO A 57 10.63 12.51 18.52
C PRO A 57 9.51 13.04 19.41
N ALA A 58 8.64 13.91 18.88
CA ALA A 58 7.54 14.53 19.61
C ALA A 58 6.22 13.76 19.44
N TYR A 59 6.04 13.14 18.27
CA TYR A 59 4.79 12.49 17.86
C TYR A 59 5.11 11.17 17.16
N TYR A 60 5.18 10.07 17.91
CA TYR A 60 5.32 8.72 17.38
C TYR A 60 4.36 7.78 18.10
N ILE A 61 3.44 7.19 17.35
CA ILE A 61 2.43 6.25 17.86
C ILE A 61 2.83 4.82 17.48
N GLN A 62 2.88 3.93 18.48
CA GLN A 62 3.21 2.51 18.32
C GLN A 62 1.98 1.63 18.48
N HIS A 63 1.70 0.79 17.48
CA HIS A 63 0.60 -0.18 17.49
C HIS A 63 1.04 -1.63 17.77
N ASN A 64 2.34 -1.91 17.80
CA ASN A 64 2.84 -3.17 18.36
C ASN A 64 2.50 -3.22 19.85
N LEU A 65 1.52 -4.05 20.21
CA LEU A 65 0.98 -4.15 21.57
C LEU A 65 2.00 -4.67 22.59
N ALA A 66 3.09 -5.29 22.16
CA ALA A 66 4.17 -5.79 23.03
C ALA A 66 5.29 -4.75 23.27
N VAL A 67 5.19 -3.57 22.67
CA VAL A 67 6.17 -2.47 22.75
C VAL A 67 5.50 -1.26 23.41
N GLU A 68 6.23 -0.61 24.32
CA GLU A 68 5.75 0.64 24.92
C GLU A 68 5.62 1.73 23.84
N ASP A 69 4.75 2.70 24.08
CA ASP A 69 4.52 3.76 23.11
C ASP A 69 5.70 4.75 23.02
N GLY A 70 5.72 5.53 21.94
CA GLY A 70 6.71 6.57 21.72
C GLY A 70 8.11 6.06 21.37
N LEU A 71 8.97 7.00 21.03
CA LEU A 71 10.37 6.70 20.68
C LEU A 71 11.15 6.07 21.86
N GLU A 72 10.76 6.39 23.09
CA GLU A 72 11.35 5.78 24.29
C GLU A 72 11.07 4.27 24.35
N GLY A 73 9.85 3.84 24.05
CA GLY A 73 9.48 2.43 24.03
C GLY A 73 10.25 1.64 22.99
N PHE A 74 10.39 2.21 21.77
CA PHE A 74 11.26 1.64 20.74
C PHE A 74 12.71 1.52 21.19
N GLY A 75 13.27 2.59 21.79
CA GLY A 75 14.63 2.60 22.32
C GLY A 75 14.87 1.56 23.42
N LYS A 76 13.88 1.30 24.30
CA LYS A 76 13.95 0.25 25.32
C LYS A 76 14.07 -1.14 24.71
N VAL A 77 13.33 -1.43 23.64
CA VAL A 77 13.43 -2.71 22.93
C VAL A 77 14.82 -2.89 22.34
N LEU A 78 15.34 -1.90 21.62
CA LEU A 78 16.68 -1.96 21.05
C LEU A 78 17.77 -2.19 22.12
N ASN A 79 17.67 -1.48 23.25
CA ASN A 79 18.62 -1.62 24.36
C ASN A 79 18.51 -2.98 25.09
N SER A 80 17.36 -3.66 24.99
CA SER A 80 17.16 -4.98 25.62
C SER A 80 17.79 -6.12 24.82
N LEU A 81 18.09 -5.90 23.53
CA LEU A 81 18.66 -6.91 22.65
C LEU A 81 20.18 -7.02 22.87
N PRO A 82 20.73 -8.23 23.09
CA PRO A 82 22.17 -8.41 23.12
C PRO A 82 22.83 -7.90 21.82
N LYS A 83 23.97 -7.22 21.93
CA LYS A 83 24.66 -6.63 20.77
C LYS A 83 24.92 -7.68 19.69
N GLY A 84 24.44 -7.43 18.47
CA GLY A 84 24.61 -8.31 17.31
C GLY A 84 23.76 -9.59 17.33
N SER A 85 22.81 -9.73 18.25
CA SER A 85 21.91 -10.88 18.33
C SER A 85 20.70 -10.79 17.41
N ALA A 86 20.28 -9.57 17.05
CA ALA A 86 19.10 -9.35 16.25
C ALA A 86 19.42 -9.37 14.75
N LYS A 87 18.50 -9.90 13.94
CA LYS A 87 18.49 -9.81 12.47
C LYS A 87 17.22 -9.14 11.99
N ALA A 88 17.35 -8.32 10.95
CA ALA A 88 16.25 -7.61 10.33
C ALA A 88 16.59 -7.38 8.84
N LYS A 89 16.25 -8.36 7.99
CA LYS A 89 16.49 -8.29 6.56
C LYS A 89 15.18 -7.99 5.84
N VAL A 90 15.06 -6.78 5.33
CA VAL A 90 13.92 -6.40 4.48
C VAL A 90 13.98 -7.16 3.16
N ILE A 91 12.91 -7.87 2.83
CA ILE A 91 12.74 -8.65 1.60
C ILE A 91 11.98 -7.85 0.54
N ARG A 92 10.93 -7.13 0.96
CA ARG A 92 10.09 -6.29 0.09
C ARG A 92 9.81 -4.96 0.76
N ALA A 93 9.68 -3.90 -0.03
CA ALA A 93 9.36 -2.56 0.45
C ALA A 93 8.52 -1.82 -0.59
N ALA A 94 7.39 -1.28 -0.16
CA ALA A 94 6.45 -0.55 -1.01
C ALA A 94 5.97 0.74 -0.33
N GLU A 95 5.67 1.76 -1.12
CA GLU A 95 5.25 3.09 -0.69
C GLU A 95 3.90 3.45 -1.33
N ASP A 96 2.94 3.88 -0.51
CA ASP A 96 1.57 4.23 -0.90
C ASP A 96 1.15 5.52 -0.19
N GLY A 97 1.32 6.66 -0.88
CA GLY A 97 1.10 7.98 -0.30
C GLY A 97 2.02 8.21 0.89
N ASP A 98 1.42 8.48 2.05
CA ASP A 98 2.14 8.72 3.30
C ASP A 98 2.53 7.44 4.05
N TYR A 99 2.23 6.27 3.48
CA TYR A 99 2.55 4.98 4.10
C TYR A 99 3.69 4.27 3.38
N VAL A 100 4.52 3.56 4.16
CA VAL A 100 5.45 2.55 3.66
C VAL A 100 5.17 1.24 4.35
N PHE A 101 5.09 0.14 3.60
CA PHE A 101 5.06 -1.19 4.21
C PHE A 101 6.26 -2.04 3.77
N LEU A 102 6.74 -2.85 4.70
CA LEU A 102 7.89 -3.73 4.55
C LEU A 102 7.47 -5.18 4.81
N HIS A 103 8.14 -6.12 4.15
CA HIS A 103 8.10 -7.54 4.49
C HIS A 103 9.50 -7.96 4.90
N THR A 104 9.67 -8.37 6.16
CA THR A 104 10.98 -8.49 6.81
C THR A 104 11.20 -9.91 7.35
N ASP A 105 12.40 -10.45 7.11
CA ASP A 105 12.94 -11.63 7.78
C ASP A 105 13.64 -11.19 9.07
N TYR A 106 13.05 -11.55 10.20
CA TYR A 106 13.48 -11.15 11.51
C TYR A 106 14.05 -12.33 12.30
N ASN A 107 15.08 -12.05 13.09
CA ASN A 107 15.51 -12.92 14.17
C ASN A 107 15.81 -12.08 15.40
N PHE A 108 14.80 -11.87 16.23
CA PHE A 108 14.93 -11.26 17.55
C PHE A 108 13.89 -11.90 18.46
N PHE A 109 14.31 -12.47 19.59
CA PHE A 109 13.45 -13.38 20.37
C PHE A 109 12.91 -14.59 19.57
N GLY A 110 13.62 -15.00 18.51
CA GLY A 110 13.26 -16.12 17.63
C GLY A 110 13.09 -15.71 16.16
N PRO A 111 13.20 -16.67 15.21
CA PRO A 111 12.98 -16.42 13.78
C PRO A 111 11.50 -16.16 13.46
N LYS A 112 11.22 -15.10 12.72
CA LYS A 112 9.85 -14.71 12.34
C LYS A 112 9.82 -13.97 11.00
N ALA A 113 8.74 -14.12 10.25
CA ALA A 113 8.39 -13.20 9.18
C ALA A 113 7.53 -12.09 9.77
N GLY A 114 7.71 -10.86 9.30
CA GLY A 114 6.94 -9.72 9.74
C GLY A 114 6.54 -8.81 8.60
N PHE A 115 5.37 -8.20 8.73
CA PHE A 115 5.05 -6.98 8.00
C PHE A 115 5.17 -5.79 8.94
N ASP A 116 5.79 -4.72 8.46
CA ASP A 116 5.86 -3.44 9.15
C ASP A 116 5.13 -2.41 8.29
N ILE A 117 4.35 -1.52 8.89
CA ILE A 117 3.71 -0.37 8.23
C ILE A 117 4.15 0.88 8.99
N PHE A 118 4.63 1.88 8.25
CA PHE A 118 5.01 3.19 8.78
C PHE A 118 4.16 4.26 8.12
N ARG A 119 3.65 5.21 8.90
CA ARG A 119 3.07 6.45 8.36
C ARG A 119 4.05 7.60 8.54
N PHE A 120 4.09 8.47 7.53
CA PHE A 120 4.97 9.62 7.47
C PHE A 120 4.19 10.93 7.53
N GLU A 121 4.76 11.93 8.18
CA GLU A 121 4.37 13.34 8.07
C GLU A 121 5.64 14.17 7.98
N ASP A 122 5.68 15.14 7.06
CA ASP A 122 6.84 16.02 6.83
C ASP A 122 8.17 15.25 6.67
N GLY A 123 8.11 14.07 6.07
CA GLY A 123 9.27 13.20 5.81
C GLY A 123 9.82 12.47 7.05
N LEU A 124 9.08 12.45 8.17
CA LEU A 124 9.40 11.72 9.39
C LEU A 124 8.35 10.66 9.70
N ILE A 125 8.76 9.54 10.28
CA ILE A 125 7.87 8.48 10.75
C ILE A 125 7.14 8.98 12.00
N VAL A 126 5.82 8.97 11.96
CA VAL A 126 4.95 9.40 13.06
C VAL A 126 4.10 8.27 13.62
N GLU A 127 4.04 7.12 12.95
CA GLU A 127 3.23 6.00 13.38
C GLU A 127 3.74 4.68 12.82
N HIS A 128 3.59 3.61 13.59
CA HIS A 128 4.07 2.27 13.23
C HIS A 128 3.11 1.18 13.66
N TRP A 129 2.89 0.23 12.75
CA TRP A 129 2.23 -1.04 12.99
C TRP A 129 3.15 -2.17 12.56
N ASP A 130 3.02 -3.31 13.21
CA ASP A 130 3.58 -4.55 12.70
C ASP A 130 2.58 -5.70 12.80
N ASN A 131 2.89 -6.80 12.12
CA ASN A 131 2.26 -8.09 12.34
C ASN A 131 3.31 -9.19 12.18
N LEU A 132 3.50 -10.00 13.22
CA LEU A 132 4.64 -10.93 13.30
C LEU A 132 4.17 -12.39 13.43
N GLN A 133 4.81 -13.28 12.68
CA GLN A 133 4.55 -14.72 12.76
C GLN A 133 5.85 -15.52 12.76
N GLU A 134 5.95 -16.54 13.61
CA GLU A 134 7.10 -17.45 13.64
C GLU A 134 7.35 -18.08 12.26
N LEU A 135 8.63 -18.25 11.90
CA LEU A 135 8.98 -18.98 10.69
C LEU A 135 8.71 -20.47 10.85
N THR A 136 8.07 -21.06 9.85
CA THR A 136 7.85 -22.50 9.78
C THR A 136 8.74 -23.15 8.71
N GLY A 137 8.66 -24.49 8.62
CA GLY A 137 9.13 -25.19 7.44
C GLY A 137 8.34 -24.80 6.18
N LYS A 138 8.75 -25.39 5.05
CA LYS A 138 8.07 -25.18 3.77
C LYS A 138 6.60 -25.62 3.84
N ASN A 139 5.74 -24.88 3.13
CA ASN A 139 4.33 -25.21 2.99
C ASN A 139 4.14 -26.47 2.10
N PRO A 140 2.89 -26.96 1.90
CA PRO A 140 2.62 -28.16 1.09
C PRO A 140 3.18 -28.11 -0.34
N SER A 141 3.35 -26.90 -0.89
CA SER A 141 3.91 -26.67 -2.23
C SER A 141 5.41 -26.35 -2.24
N GLY A 142 6.10 -26.45 -1.10
CA GLY A 142 7.55 -26.27 -1.02
C GLY A 142 8.05 -24.83 -0.92
N ARG A 143 7.14 -23.86 -0.72
CA ARG A 143 7.42 -22.42 -0.55
C ARG A 143 7.59 -22.05 0.91
N THR A 144 8.21 -20.90 1.15
CA THR A 144 8.44 -20.32 2.47
C THR A 144 7.63 -19.04 2.65
N GLN A 145 7.56 -18.51 3.87
CA GLN A 145 6.93 -17.21 4.11
C GLN A 145 7.69 -16.03 3.46
N LEU A 146 8.92 -16.22 2.96
CA LEU A 146 9.81 -15.12 2.54
C LEU A 146 10.24 -15.16 1.07
N ASP A 147 10.17 -16.32 0.40
CA ASP A 147 10.54 -16.48 -1.02
C ASP A 147 9.45 -15.91 -1.96
N GLY A 148 9.66 -16.03 -3.27
CA GLY A 148 8.78 -15.49 -4.31
C GLY A 148 9.25 -14.16 -4.88
N SER A 149 8.40 -13.51 -5.70
CA SER A 149 8.79 -12.28 -6.41
C SER A 149 9.05 -11.11 -5.45
N THR A 150 9.94 -10.20 -5.82
CA THR A 150 10.22 -8.94 -5.11
C THR A 150 10.11 -7.71 -6.02
N GLU A 151 9.88 -7.91 -7.32
CA GLU A 151 9.84 -6.83 -8.31
C GLU A 151 8.45 -6.19 -8.36
N ILE A 152 8.39 -4.88 -8.12
CA ILE A 152 7.17 -4.08 -8.28
C ILE A 152 7.02 -3.72 -9.75
N ILE A 153 5.96 -4.22 -10.37
CA ILE A 153 5.54 -3.89 -11.74
C ILE A 153 4.17 -3.21 -11.71
N ASP A 154 3.63 -2.80 -12.86
CA ASP A 154 2.24 -2.33 -12.99
C ASP A 154 1.88 -1.14 -12.05
N VAL A 155 2.85 -0.26 -11.77
CA VAL A 155 2.67 0.93 -10.90
C VAL A 155 1.50 1.81 -11.35
N ASP A 156 1.27 1.90 -12.67
CA ASP A 156 0.16 2.66 -13.26
C ASP A 156 -1.24 2.08 -13.03
N GLN A 157 -1.33 0.86 -12.48
CA GLN A 157 -2.56 0.13 -12.14
C GLN A 157 -2.76 -0.07 -10.63
N THR A 158 -2.00 0.64 -9.80
CA THR A 158 -2.03 0.46 -8.34
C THR A 158 -3.45 0.57 -7.77
N GLN A 159 -4.25 1.52 -8.26
CA GLN A 159 -5.60 1.76 -7.77
C GLN A 159 -6.55 0.60 -8.11
N GLU A 160 -6.44 0.07 -9.32
CA GLU A 160 -7.18 -1.09 -9.81
C GLU A 160 -6.80 -2.36 -9.05
N ASN A 161 -5.51 -2.56 -8.80
CA ASN A 161 -4.98 -3.71 -8.06
C ASN A 161 -5.43 -3.65 -6.58
N LYS A 162 -5.38 -2.47 -5.94
CA LYS A 162 -5.93 -2.26 -4.60
C LYS A 162 -7.42 -2.56 -4.56
N ALA A 163 -8.19 -2.09 -5.54
CA ALA A 163 -9.61 -2.34 -5.61
C ALA A 163 -9.95 -3.82 -5.84
N LEU A 164 -9.18 -4.54 -6.68
CA LEU A 164 -9.29 -5.99 -6.87
C LEU A 164 -9.09 -6.76 -5.56
N VAL A 165 -8.02 -6.44 -4.82
CA VAL A 165 -7.70 -7.13 -3.56
C VAL A 165 -8.70 -6.80 -2.47
N ALA A 166 -9.15 -5.54 -2.35
CA ALA A 166 -10.18 -5.17 -1.40
C ALA A 166 -11.49 -5.94 -1.62
N ASP A 167 -11.92 -6.07 -2.88
CA ASP A 167 -13.09 -6.85 -3.28
C ASP A 167 -12.88 -8.35 -3.03
N PHE A 168 -11.68 -8.88 -3.24
CA PHE A 168 -11.34 -10.26 -2.86
C PHE A 168 -11.48 -10.49 -1.35
N ILE A 169 -10.93 -9.61 -0.52
CA ILE A 169 -11.03 -9.71 0.95
C ILE A 169 -12.51 -9.72 1.38
N ASP A 170 -13.31 -8.77 0.88
CA ASP A 170 -14.71 -8.66 1.25
C ASP A 170 -15.54 -9.84 0.73
N THR A 171 -15.49 -10.10 -0.57
CA THR A 171 -16.32 -11.13 -1.22
C THR A 171 -15.94 -12.54 -0.80
N ILE A 172 -14.64 -12.85 -0.77
CA ILE A 172 -14.16 -14.22 -0.55
C ILE A 172 -13.89 -14.48 0.93
N LEU A 173 -13.10 -13.63 1.60
CA LEU A 173 -12.64 -13.93 2.96
C LEU A 173 -13.66 -13.54 4.04
N ILE A 174 -14.35 -12.41 3.89
CA ILE A 174 -15.36 -11.94 4.85
C ILE A 174 -16.72 -12.58 4.59
N GLN A 175 -17.23 -12.49 3.36
CA GLN A 175 -18.57 -13.00 3.01
C GLN A 175 -18.58 -14.50 2.71
N GLY A 176 -17.44 -15.10 2.37
CA GLY A 176 -17.35 -16.53 2.06
C GLY A 176 -17.96 -16.91 0.71
N ASP A 177 -18.17 -15.97 -0.21
CA ASP A 177 -18.81 -16.22 -1.50
C ASP A 177 -17.84 -16.81 -2.53
N MET A 178 -17.44 -18.07 -2.29
CA MET A 178 -16.54 -18.83 -3.16
C MET A 178 -17.06 -19.01 -4.59
N SER A 179 -18.35 -18.74 -4.85
CA SER A 179 -18.90 -18.81 -6.22
C SER A 179 -18.32 -17.75 -7.16
N LYS A 180 -17.68 -16.71 -6.62
CA LYS A 180 -17.06 -15.61 -7.35
C LYS A 180 -15.53 -15.67 -7.41
N ILE A 181 -14.91 -16.77 -6.94
CA ILE A 181 -13.45 -16.85 -6.81
C ILE A 181 -12.71 -16.66 -8.15
N ASP A 182 -13.32 -17.11 -9.24
CA ASP A 182 -12.79 -17.00 -10.61
C ASP A 182 -12.70 -15.55 -11.10
N MET A 183 -13.41 -14.61 -10.46
CA MET A 183 -13.26 -13.18 -10.71
C MET A 183 -11.88 -12.66 -10.28
N PHE A 184 -11.28 -13.28 -9.26
CA PHE A 184 -10.07 -12.78 -8.60
C PHE A 184 -8.81 -13.58 -8.92
N VAL A 185 -8.94 -14.90 -9.02
CA VAL A 185 -7.82 -15.83 -9.17
C VAL A 185 -8.10 -16.75 -10.36
N ASN A 186 -7.07 -17.07 -11.15
CA ASN A 186 -7.24 -18.03 -12.23
C ASN A 186 -7.24 -19.48 -11.70
N SER A 187 -7.84 -20.39 -12.45
CA SER A 187 -8.07 -21.76 -11.97
C SER A 187 -6.89 -22.71 -12.11
N ALA A 188 -5.84 -22.38 -12.88
CA ALA A 188 -4.71 -23.31 -13.02
C ALA A 188 -3.85 -23.29 -11.72
N PRO A 189 -3.36 -24.45 -11.25
CA PRO A 189 -2.58 -24.51 -10.01
C PRO A 189 -1.34 -23.60 -10.00
N GLU A 190 -0.67 -23.47 -11.13
CA GLU A 190 0.50 -22.60 -11.33
C GLU A 190 0.17 -21.11 -11.32
N ASP A 191 -1.10 -20.73 -11.42
CA ASP A 191 -1.52 -19.33 -11.51
C ASP A 191 -1.65 -18.65 -10.14
N PHE A 192 -1.67 -19.41 -9.03
CA PHE A 192 -1.81 -18.85 -7.69
C PHE A 192 -0.85 -19.50 -6.70
N LEU A 193 0.26 -18.82 -6.46
CA LEU A 193 1.32 -19.30 -5.60
C LEU A 193 1.04 -18.93 -4.14
N GLN A 194 1.17 -19.89 -3.23
CA GLN A 194 0.92 -19.68 -1.80
C GLN A 194 2.19 -19.72 -0.98
N HIS A 195 2.33 -18.77 -0.05
CA HIS A 195 3.41 -18.70 0.91
C HIS A 195 2.92 -18.81 2.37
N ASN A 196 1.59 -18.83 2.59
CA ASN A 196 1.04 -19.26 3.87
C ASN A 196 1.55 -20.68 4.17
N SER A 197 2.11 -20.85 5.37
CA SER A 197 2.74 -22.08 5.84
C SER A 197 1.85 -23.33 5.81
N MET A 198 0.53 -23.14 5.87
CA MET A 198 -0.47 -24.21 5.96
C MET A 198 -1.22 -24.43 4.64
N VAL A 199 -1.02 -23.59 3.62
CA VAL A 199 -1.81 -23.58 2.40
C VAL A 199 -0.91 -23.89 1.19
N GLY A 200 -1.33 -24.85 0.35
CA GLY A 200 -0.65 -25.14 -0.91
C GLY A 200 -1.10 -24.23 -2.05
N ASP A 201 -0.41 -24.29 -3.17
CA ASP A 201 -0.73 -23.54 -4.38
C ASP A 201 -2.11 -23.85 -4.95
N GLY A 202 -2.58 -22.93 -5.79
CA GLY A 202 -3.82 -23.03 -6.53
C GLY A 202 -5.06 -22.92 -5.65
N LEU A 203 -6.21 -22.82 -6.30
CA LEU A 203 -7.50 -22.82 -5.61
C LEU A 203 -7.77 -24.15 -4.89
N GLU A 204 -7.15 -25.25 -5.34
CA GLU A 204 -7.22 -26.54 -4.66
C GLU A 204 -6.56 -26.49 -3.28
N GLY A 205 -5.36 -25.92 -3.17
CA GLY A 205 -4.66 -25.78 -1.90
C GLY A 205 -5.45 -24.94 -0.90
N LEU A 206 -6.02 -23.81 -1.35
CA LEU A 206 -6.91 -22.98 -0.54
C LEU A 206 -8.15 -23.76 -0.09
N SER A 207 -8.86 -24.42 -1.01
CA SER A 207 -10.04 -25.23 -0.70
C SER A 207 -9.74 -26.33 0.31
N ASN A 208 -8.60 -27.01 0.17
CA ASN A 208 -8.20 -28.09 1.07
C ASN A 208 -7.92 -27.57 2.48
N ALA A 209 -7.24 -26.43 2.60
CA ALA A 209 -6.98 -25.79 3.89
C ALA A 209 -8.29 -25.35 4.57
N MET A 210 -9.21 -24.71 3.84
CA MET A 210 -10.51 -24.30 4.38
C MET A 210 -11.35 -25.49 4.86
N LYS A 211 -11.39 -26.59 4.09
CA LYS A 211 -12.08 -27.82 4.48
C LYS A 211 -11.48 -28.41 5.77
N ALA A 212 -10.15 -28.48 5.86
CA ALA A 212 -9.48 -29.01 7.04
C ALA A 212 -9.79 -28.19 8.30
N LEU A 213 -9.81 -26.86 8.21
CA LEU A 213 -10.19 -25.98 9.33
C LEU A 213 -11.66 -26.16 9.75
N ALA A 214 -12.56 -26.30 8.77
CA ALA A 214 -13.97 -26.54 9.01
C ALA A 214 -14.21 -27.91 9.69
N GLU A 215 -13.58 -28.97 9.22
CA GLU A 215 -13.64 -30.32 9.83
C GLU A 215 -13.05 -30.34 11.24
N ALA A 216 -12.01 -29.55 11.50
CA ALA A 216 -11.43 -29.38 12.82
C ALA A 216 -12.28 -28.48 13.76
N GLY A 217 -13.39 -27.91 13.29
CA GLY A 217 -14.26 -27.02 14.08
C GLY A 217 -13.57 -25.71 14.48
N THR A 218 -12.55 -25.29 13.74
CA THR A 218 -11.75 -24.09 14.01
C THR A 218 -11.61 -23.23 12.76
N PRO A 219 -12.74 -22.76 12.18
CA PRO A 219 -12.69 -21.95 10.97
C PRO A 219 -11.88 -20.68 11.22
N MET A 220 -11.11 -20.28 10.21
CA MET A 220 -10.57 -18.93 10.12
C MET A 220 -11.68 -18.00 9.68
N VAL A 221 -11.96 -16.96 10.47
CA VAL A 221 -13.06 -16.04 10.23
C VAL A 221 -12.50 -14.64 10.11
N TYR A 222 -12.73 -13.99 8.96
CA TYR A 222 -12.48 -12.57 8.78
C TYR A 222 -13.74 -11.79 9.12
N SER A 223 -13.61 -10.67 9.80
CA SER A 223 -14.75 -9.83 10.21
C SER A 223 -14.66 -8.40 9.68
N THR A 224 -13.46 -7.84 9.51
CA THR A 224 -13.30 -6.44 9.10
C THR A 224 -12.00 -6.26 8.33
N SER A 225 -12.06 -5.52 7.22
CA SER A 225 -10.88 -4.99 6.54
C SER A 225 -10.63 -3.56 7.02
N HIS A 226 -9.44 -3.31 7.56
CA HIS A 226 -9.05 -2.04 8.17
C HIS A 226 -8.24 -1.15 7.24
N LYS A 227 -7.39 -1.73 6.39
CA LYS A 227 -6.51 -0.96 5.50
C LYS A 227 -6.16 -1.75 4.25
N ILE A 228 -6.09 -1.06 3.10
CA ILE A 228 -5.56 -1.58 1.85
C ILE A 228 -4.43 -0.63 1.40
N LEU A 229 -3.20 -1.12 1.41
CA LEU A 229 -2.00 -0.41 0.96
C LEU A 229 -1.42 -1.10 -0.27
N GLY A 230 -0.85 -0.36 -1.21
CA GLY A 230 -0.21 -1.00 -2.35
C GLY A 230 0.64 -0.11 -3.22
N GLU A 231 1.64 -0.71 -3.86
CA GLU A 231 2.44 -0.11 -4.92
C GLU A 231 2.53 -1.09 -6.08
N GLY A 232 2.01 -0.68 -7.22
CA GLY A 232 1.96 -1.50 -8.43
C GLY A 232 1.29 -2.85 -8.21
N SER A 233 2.05 -3.91 -8.42
CA SER A 233 1.60 -5.29 -8.31
C SER A 233 1.47 -5.79 -6.88
N PHE A 234 2.03 -5.13 -5.87
CA PHE A 234 2.01 -5.62 -4.48
C PHE A 234 0.99 -4.86 -3.62
N ILE A 235 0.01 -5.58 -3.10
CA ILE A 235 -1.08 -5.03 -2.28
C ILE A 235 -1.12 -5.74 -0.93
N LEU A 236 -0.97 -4.98 0.15
CA LEU A 236 -1.12 -5.44 1.52
C LEU A 236 -2.52 -5.09 2.04
N ALA A 237 -3.26 -6.11 2.48
CA ALA A 237 -4.52 -5.97 3.18
C ALA A 237 -4.33 -6.24 4.67
N VAL A 238 -4.87 -5.35 5.51
CA VAL A 238 -4.89 -5.51 6.96
C VAL A 238 -6.31 -5.79 7.40
N SER A 239 -6.53 -6.96 8.00
CA SER A 239 -7.85 -7.43 8.41
C SER A 239 -7.86 -7.93 9.86
N GLU A 240 -9.07 -7.99 10.42
CA GLU A 240 -9.38 -8.47 11.75
C GLU A 240 -10.30 -9.68 11.68
N GLY A 241 -10.18 -10.58 12.64
CA GLY A 241 -11.18 -11.61 12.85
C GLY A 241 -10.80 -12.59 13.95
N THR A 242 -11.11 -13.86 13.75
CA THR A 242 -10.88 -14.93 14.73
C THR A 242 -10.17 -16.11 14.09
N PHE A 243 -9.14 -16.61 14.75
CA PHE A 243 -8.47 -17.86 14.39
C PHE A 243 -8.29 -18.74 15.63
N MET A 244 -8.70 -20.01 15.54
CA MET A 244 -8.69 -20.97 16.66
C MET A 244 -9.34 -20.41 17.95
N GLY A 245 -10.45 -19.67 17.79
CA GLY A 245 -11.18 -19.04 18.90
C GLY A 245 -10.50 -17.83 19.55
N LYS A 246 -9.40 -17.33 18.98
CA LYS A 246 -8.70 -16.14 19.46
C LYS A 246 -8.89 -14.98 18.51
N HIS A 247 -8.99 -13.77 19.08
CA HIS A 247 -9.00 -12.52 18.32
C HIS A 247 -7.66 -12.32 17.63
N THR A 248 -7.67 -12.17 16.30
CA THR A 248 -6.47 -12.27 15.46
C THR A 248 -6.47 -11.17 14.41
N SER A 249 -5.28 -10.61 14.17
CA SER A 249 -4.99 -9.74 13.02
C SER A 249 -4.37 -10.57 11.89
N PHE A 250 -4.86 -10.29 10.68
CA PHE A 250 -4.41 -10.89 9.42
C PHE A 250 -3.78 -9.80 8.57
N TYR A 251 -2.54 -10.00 8.16
CA TYR A 251 -1.88 -9.15 7.19
C TYR A 251 -1.60 -10.00 5.97
N ASP A 252 -2.32 -9.75 4.88
CA ASP A 252 -2.29 -10.54 3.65
C ASP A 252 -1.65 -9.70 2.55
N LEU A 253 -0.46 -10.09 2.09
CA LEU A 253 0.22 -9.49 0.94
C LEU A 253 -0.11 -10.29 -0.31
N PHE A 254 -0.60 -9.61 -1.34
CA PHE A 254 -0.91 -10.19 -2.64
C PHE A 254 -0.01 -9.61 -3.72
N ARG A 255 0.39 -10.46 -4.67
CA ARG A 255 0.85 -9.99 -5.98
C ARG A 255 -0.27 -10.11 -7.00
N VAL A 256 -0.50 -9.03 -7.75
CA VAL A 256 -1.47 -8.96 -8.84
C VAL A 256 -0.76 -8.88 -10.17
N GLU A 257 -1.25 -9.64 -11.15
CA GLU A 257 -0.77 -9.62 -12.51
C GLU A 257 -1.95 -9.86 -13.46
N ASN A 258 -2.02 -9.09 -14.55
CA ASN A 258 -3.08 -9.22 -15.56
C ASN A 258 -4.51 -9.22 -14.98
N GLY A 259 -4.74 -8.40 -13.95
CA GLY A 259 -6.04 -8.26 -13.28
C GLY A 259 -6.44 -9.46 -12.43
N LYS A 260 -5.48 -10.31 -12.05
CA LYS A 260 -5.68 -11.50 -11.20
C LYS A 260 -4.66 -11.52 -10.07
N ILE A 261 -5.08 -12.04 -8.92
CA ILE A 261 -4.19 -12.35 -7.81
C ILE A 261 -3.43 -13.63 -8.16
N VAL A 262 -2.10 -13.56 -8.14
CA VAL A 262 -1.22 -14.64 -8.62
C VAL A 262 -0.24 -15.17 -7.57
N GLU A 263 -0.09 -14.47 -6.45
CA GLU A 263 0.81 -14.88 -5.37
C GLU A 263 0.32 -14.28 -4.04
N HIS A 264 0.49 -15.00 -2.93
CA HIS A 264 -0.01 -14.61 -1.62
C HIS A 264 0.94 -14.99 -0.49
N TRP A 265 1.18 -14.06 0.43
CA TRP A 265 1.88 -14.24 1.71
C TRP A 265 1.03 -13.69 2.83
N ASP A 266 1.14 -14.24 4.04
CA ASP A 266 0.42 -13.71 5.19
C ASP A 266 1.21 -13.77 6.49
N THR A 267 0.69 -13.04 7.47
CA THR A 267 0.98 -13.24 8.88
C THR A 267 -0.31 -13.26 9.69
N LEU A 268 -0.38 -14.18 10.65
CA LEU A 268 -1.48 -14.31 11.60
C LEU A 268 -0.96 -14.05 13.01
N GLU A 269 -1.45 -12.98 13.64
CA GLU A 269 -1.02 -12.63 14.99
C GLU A 269 -2.22 -12.54 15.94
N THR A 270 -2.17 -13.30 17.04
CA THR A 270 -3.17 -13.17 18.10
C THR A 270 -3.04 -11.81 18.78
N ILE A 271 -4.13 -11.06 18.86
CA ILE A 271 -4.17 -9.75 19.48
C ILE A 271 -4.12 -9.92 21.01
N LEU A 272 -3.14 -9.26 21.64
CA LEU A 272 -2.96 -9.29 23.09
C LEU A 272 -4.21 -8.78 23.83
N SER A 273 -4.56 -9.43 24.94
CA SER A 273 -5.59 -8.94 25.86
C SER A 273 -5.11 -7.64 26.53
N LYS A 274 -6.05 -6.79 26.99
CA LYS A 274 -5.71 -5.45 27.51
C LYS A 274 -4.66 -5.48 28.63
N ASP A 275 -4.68 -6.48 29.49
CA ASP A 275 -3.74 -6.66 30.60
C ASP A 275 -2.32 -7.06 30.18
N GLN A 276 -2.15 -7.54 28.94
CA GLN A 276 -0.86 -7.93 28.38
C GLN A 276 -0.20 -6.85 27.52
N ARG A 277 -0.94 -5.79 27.17
CA ARG A 277 -0.46 -4.72 26.29
C ARG A 277 0.48 -3.79 27.03
N LYS A 278 1.45 -3.23 26.30
CA LYS A 278 2.35 -2.17 26.79
C LYS A 278 1.98 -0.77 26.32
N ASN A 279 0.96 -0.64 25.48
CA ASN A 279 0.36 0.61 25.04
C ASN A 279 -1.16 0.43 24.84
N ASP A 280 -1.88 1.56 24.72
CA ASP A 280 -3.33 1.60 24.58
C ASP A 280 -3.81 1.97 23.15
N ASN A 281 -2.90 2.08 22.19
CA ASN A 281 -3.19 2.58 20.83
C ASN A 281 -4.00 1.59 19.97
N GLY A 282 -4.09 0.33 20.41
CA GLY A 282 -4.79 -0.73 19.69
C GLY A 282 -4.01 -1.27 18.48
N LYS A 283 -4.49 -2.36 17.88
CA LYS A 283 -3.80 -3.06 16.79
C LYS A 283 -4.03 -2.44 15.41
N PHE A 284 -5.16 -1.76 15.22
CA PHE A 284 -5.60 -1.30 13.90
C PHE A 284 -5.40 0.20 13.71
N GLY A 285 -5.96 1.08 14.55
CA GLY A 285 -5.55 2.50 14.65
C GLY A 285 -5.62 3.38 13.38
N PHE A 286 -5.87 2.81 12.20
CA PHE A 286 -5.83 3.52 10.93
C PHE A 286 -6.97 4.54 10.85
N THR A 287 -6.64 5.74 10.42
CA THR A 287 -7.63 6.67 9.88
C THR A 287 -7.89 6.30 8.43
N SER A 288 -9.17 6.26 8.07
CA SER A 288 -9.56 6.21 6.66
C SER A 288 -10.03 7.59 6.25
N ASP A 289 -9.31 8.17 5.31
CA ASP A 289 -9.50 9.56 4.93
C ASP A 289 -10.53 9.69 3.80
N TYR A 290 -10.73 8.61 3.02
CA TYR A 290 -11.66 8.56 1.90
C TYR A 290 -11.93 7.12 1.40
N VAL A 291 -12.98 6.98 0.59
CA VAL A 291 -13.28 5.81 -0.23
C VAL A 291 -12.80 6.04 -1.65
N VAL A 292 -12.16 5.04 -2.25
CA VAL A 292 -11.81 5.01 -3.67
C VAL A 292 -12.81 4.13 -4.40
N GLU A 293 -13.45 4.67 -5.43
CA GLU A 293 -14.21 3.91 -6.41
C GLU A 293 -13.42 3.82 -7.71
N VAL A 294 -13.26 2.61 -8.22
CA VAL A 294 -12.55 2.33 -9.46
C VAL A 294 -13.51 1.64 -10.43
N ALA A 295 -13.74 2.25 -11.58
CA ALA A 295 -14.48 1.68 -12.69
C ALA A 295 -13.58 1.52 -13.91
N THR A 296 -13.53 0.31 -14.48
CA THR A 296 -12.77 0.00 -15.70
C THR A 296 -13.69 -0.64 -16.73
N PHE A 297 -13.58 -0.26 -17.99
CA PHE A 297 -14.38 -0.82 -19.08
C PHE A 297 -13.73 -0.55 -20.44
N ASP A 298 -13.99 -1.39 -21.41
CA ASP A 298 -13.63 -1.13 -22.80
C ASP A 298 -14.59 -0.10 -23.41
N LEU A 299 -14.12 0.66 -24.40
CA LEU A 299 -15.00 1.45 -25.25
C LEU A 299 -15.63 0.52 -26.31
N ARG A 300 -16.84 0.83 -26.75
CA ARG A 300 -17.47 0.05 -27.84
C ARG A 300 -16.71 0.23 -29.15
N ASP A 301 -16.83 -0.78 -30.02
CA ASP A 301 -16.22 -0.76 -31.36
C ASP A 301 -16.53 0.55 -32.11
N GLY A 302 -15.47 1.18 -32.62
CA GLY A 302 -15.56 2.43 -33.37
C GLY A 302 -15.60 3.72 -32.53
N VAL A 303 -15.55 3.63 -31.20
CA VAL A 303 -15.43 4.78 -30.30
C VAL A 303 -13.95 5.01 -29.95
N SER A 304 -13.41 6.18 -30.27
CA SER A 304 -12.04 6.56 -29.89
C SER A 304 -11.99 7.24 -28.51
N ALA A 305 -10.81 7.25 -27.89
CA ALA A 305 -10.59 7.96 -26.62
C ALA A 305 -10.90 9.47 -26.74
N GLU A 306 -10.55 10.09 -27.87
CA GLU A 306 -10.83 11.51 -28.16
C GLU A 306 -12.34 11.79 -28.28
N GLN A 307 -13.10 10.84 -28.79
CA GLN A 307 -14.56 10.94 -28.88
C GLN A 307 -15.24 10.73 -27.53
N PHE A 308 -14.66 9.87 -26.68
CA PHE A 308 -15.24 9.53 -25.39
C PHE A 308 -14.92 10.55 -24.29
N MET A 309 -13.73 11.16 -24.32
CA MET A 309 -13.28 12.12 -23.29
C MET A 309 -14.29 13.26 -23.01
N PRO A 310 -14.93 13.90 -24.00
CA PRO A 310 -15.94 14.93 -23.73
C PRO A 310 -17.21 14.39 -23.06
N LEU A 311 -17.58 13.13 -23.31
CA LEU A 311 -18.74 12.48 -22.67
C LEU A 311 -18.44 12.19 -21.19
N ASP A 312 -17.25 11.67 -20.93
CA ASP A 312 -16.74 11.44 -19.59
C ASP A 312 -16.64 12.73 -18.78
N THR A 313 -16.09 13.80 -19.38
CA THR A 313 -16.02 15.13 -18.77
C THR A 313 -17.42 15.69 -18.47
N ALA A 314 -18.38 15.52 -19.38
CA ALA A 314 -19.76 15.97 -19.16
C ALA A 314 -20.43 15.24 -17.99
N VAL A 315 -20.15 13.94 -17.80
CA VAL A 315 -20.62 13.17 -16.64
C VAL A 315 -20.04 13.71 -15.33
N GLU A 316 -18.75 14.04 -15.31
CA GLU A 316 -18.12 14.68 -14.15
C GLU A 316 -18.73 16.04 -13.82
N ASP A 317 -18.76 16.94 -14.80
CA ASP A 317 -19.16 18.34 -14.61
C ASP A 317 -20.63 18.50 -14.23
N SER A 318 -21.49 17.66 -14.81
CA SER A 318 -22.94 17.80 -14.65
C SER A 318 -23.53 16.90 -13.56
N HIS A 319 -22.80 15.88 -13.09
CA HIS A 319 -23.36 14.90 -12.16
C HIS A 319 -22.40 14.49 -11.03
N VAL A 320 -21.29 13.81 -11.34
CA VAL A 320 -20.45 13.15 -10.31
C VAL A 320 -19.83 14.19 -9.37
N SER A 321 -19.30 15.30 -9.90
CA SER A 321 -18.73 16.39 -9.09
C SER A 321 -19.75 17.19 -8.26
N LYS A 322 -21.05 16.92 -8.46
CA LYS A 322 -22.15 17.58 -7.75
C LYS A 322 -22.75 16.71 -6.65
N GLN A 323 -22.30 15.47 -6.52
CA GLN A 323 -22.77 14.57 -5.48
C GLN A 323 -22.17 14.95 -4.13
N PRO A 324 -22.91 14.78 -3.02
CA PRO A 324 -22.35 14.86 -1.67
C PRO A 324 -21.12 13.97 -1.52
N GLY A 325 -20.18 14.40 -0.68
CA GLY A 325 -18.96 13.65 -0.40
C GLY A 325 -17.98 13.50 -1.57
N PHE A 326 -18.19 14.16 -2.71
CA PHE A 326 -17.22 14.14 -3.81
C PHE A 326 -15.91 14.83 -3.41
N ILE A 327 -14.78 14.13 -3.53
CA ILE A 327 -13.44 14.68 -3.26
C ILE A 327 -12.72 14.99 -4.56
N SER A 328 -12.57 13.99 -5.44
CA SER A 328 -11.90 14.15 -6.73
C SER A 328 -12.25 13.04 -7.71
N ARG A 329 -11.98 13.28 -9.00
CA ARG A 329 -12.13 12.29 -10.06
C ARG A 329 -10.99 12.38 -11.05
N LYS A 330 -10.58 11.22 -11.56
CA LYS A 330 -9.60 11.10 -12.63
C LYS A 330 -10.07 10.03 -13.59
N ALA A 331 -10.10 10.34 -14.88
CA ALA A 331 -10.49 9.39 -15.91
C ALA A 331 -9.57 9.46 -17.14
N GLY A 332 -9.55 8.38 -17.92
CA GLY A 332 -8.84 8.33 -19.19
C GLY A 332 -8.55 6.92 -19.66
N MET A 333 -7.99 6.83 -20.88
CA MET A 333 -7.53 5.57 -21.46
C MET A 333 -6.27 5.06 -20.73
N SER A 334 -6.27 3.80 -20.32
CA SER A 334 -5.12 3.14 -19.73
C SER A 334 -4.11 2.73 -20.81
N ASN A 335 -2.87 2.46 -20.40
CA ASN A 335 -1.84 1.94 -21.31
C ASN A 335 -2.18 0.54 -21.85
N LYS A 336 -3.13 -0.16 -21.21
CA LYS A 336 -3.62 -1.49 -21.61
C LYS A 336 -4.88 -1.43 -22.48
N GLY A 337 -5.33 -0.22 -22.87
CA GLY A 337 -6.39 -0.04 -23.88
C GLY A 337 -7.83 -0.06 -23.37
N TYR A 338 -8.03 0.00 -22.05
CA TYR A 338 -9.36 0.15 -21.44
C TYR A 338 -9.55 1.56 -20.86
N TRP A 339 -10.78 2.04 -20.80
CA TRP A 339 -11.11 3.27 -20.10
C TRP A 339 -11.15 3.04 -18.59
N ARG A 340 -10.63 4.00 -17.84
CA ARG A 340 -10.59 3.96 -16.38
C ARG A 340 -11.17 5.24 -15.80
N VAL A 341 -11.94 5.09 -14.73
CA VAL A 341 -12.45 6.16 -13.89
C VAL A 341 -12.09 5.83 -12.43
N ILE A 342 -11.45 6.77 -11.75
CA ILE A 342 -11.12 6.70 -10.33
C ILE A 342 -11.81 7.89 -9.67
N VAL A 343 -12.63 7.63 -8.65
CA VAL A 343 -13.34 8.67 -7.89
C VAL A 343 -13.03 8.51 -6.41
N HIS A 344 -12.71 9.62 -5.75
CA HIS A 344 -12.53 9.69 -4.31
C HIS A 344 -13.77 10.29 -3.67
N TRP A 345 -14.25 9.62 -2.63
CA TRP A 345 -15.47 9.95 -1.89
C TRP A 345 -15.17 10.08 -0.40
N GLU A 346 -15.87 10.95 0.32
CA GLU A 346 -15.78 11.06 1.78
C GLU A 346 -16.26 9.77 2.46
N SER A 347 -17.25 9.09 1.88
CA SER A 347 -17.79 7.84 2.43
C SER A 347 -18.26 6.84 1.37
N LEU A 348 -18.51 5.61 1.81
CA LEU A 348 -19.11 4.57 0.97
C LEU A 348 -20.56 4.91 0.62
N GLU A 349 -21.29 5.54 1.54
CA GLU A 349 -22.67 5.97 1.34
C GLU A 349 -22.77 7.00 0.21
N ASP A 350 -21.84 7.95 0.15
CA ASP A 350 -21.76 8.95 -0.92
C ASP A 350 -21.49 8.32 -2.29
N ALA A 351 -20.55 7.36 -2.34
CA ALA A 351 -20.25 6.60 -3.56
C ALA A 351 -21.47 5.81 -4.07
N GLU A 352 -22.19 5.15 -3.15
CA GLU A 352 -23.41 4.40 -3.47
C GLU A 352 -24.55 5.30 -3.93
N ALA A 353 -24.74 6.45 -3.28
CA ALA A 353 -25.76 7.43 -3.64
C ALA A 353 -25.51 8.03 -5.04
N SER A 354 -24.24 8.34 -5.33
CA SER A 354 -23.80 8.75 -6.67
C SER A 354 -24.17 7.70 -7.72
N MET A 355 -23.81 6.44 -7.48
CA MET A 355 -24.11 5.34 -8.40
C MET A 355 -25.61 5.12 -8.61
N ALA A 356 -26.41 5.19 -7.54
CA ALA A 356 -27.85 5.01 -7.60
C ALA A 356 -28.58 6.11 -8.41
N SER A 357 -27.97 7.29 -8.50
CA SER A 357 -28.50 8.42 -9.27
C SER A 357 -27.92 8.54 -10.68
N PHE A 358 -26.79 7.86 -10.95
CA PHE A 358 -26.02 7.94 -12.19
C PHE A 358 -26.85 7.79 -13.46
N MET A 359 -27.64 6.71 -13.58
CA MET A 359 -28.43 6.43 -14.78
C MET A 359 -29.56 7.43 -15.04
N LYS A 360 -29.90 8.28 -14.07
CA LYS A 360 -30.89 9.36 -14.23
C LYS A 360 -30.24 10.66 -14.71
N ALA A 361 -28.91 10.76 -14.69
CA ALA A 361 -28.19 11.92 -15.16
C ALA A 361 -28.26 12.03 -16.70
N PRO A 362 -28.66 13.19 -17.26
CA PRO A 362 -28.74 13.35 -18.71
C PRO A 362 -27.43 13.01 -19.46
N ALA A 363 -26.27 13.35 -18.86
CA ALA A 363 -24.96 13.06 -19.46
C ALA A 363 -24.60 11.57 -19.46
N ALA A 364 -25.17 10.77 -18.55
CA ALA A 364 -24.86 9.34 -18.42
C ALA A 364 -25.37 8.51 -19.60
N ALA A 365 -26.45 8.94 -20.27
CA ALA A 365 -27.05 8.16 -21.36
C ALA A 365 -26.07 7.91 -22.52
N LYS A 366 -25.38 8.97 -22.98
CA LYS A 366 -24.42 8.85 -24.08
C LYS A 366 -23.11 8.21 -23.63
N PHE A 367 -22.65 8.50 -22.42
CA PHE A 367 -21.54 7.80 -21.78
C PHE A 367 -21.76 6.28 -21.77
N MET A 368 -22.91 5.80 -21.29
CA MET A 368 -23.23 4.38 -21.23
C MET A 368 -23.51 3.75 -22.59
N GLN A 369 -23.91 4.56 -23.58
CA GLN A 369 -24.03 4.08 -24.96
C GLN A 369 -22.66 3.77 -25.59
N ASP A 370 -21.62 4.53 -25.22
CA ASP A 370 -20.30 4.40 -25.85
C ASP A 370 -19.33 3.57 -25.00
N ALA A 371 -19.62 3.39 -23.71
CA ALA A 371 -18.99 2.40 -22.84
C ALA A 371 -19.47 0.96 -23.16
N ASN A 372 -18.55 0.00 -23.17
CA ASN A 372 -18.89 -1.41 -23.24
C ASN A 372 -19.23 -1.95 -21.85
N THR A 373 -20.52 -1.83 -21.49
CA THR A 373 -21.01 -2.20 -20.16
C THR A 373 -20.84 -3.68 -19.80
N SER A 374 -20.66 -4.59 -20.78
CA SER A 374 -20.40 -6.00 -20.48
C SER A 374 -18.98 -6.26 -19.96
N THR A 375 -18.08 -5.30 -20.14
CA THR A 375 -16.68 -5.33 -19.65
C THR A 375 -16.49 -4.46 -18.41
N MET A 376 -17.56 -3.79 -17.97
CA MET A 376 -17.48 -2.84 -16.86
C MET A 376 -17.31 -3.58 -15.54
N ILE A 377 -16.22 -3.27 -14.87
CA ILE A 377 -15.92 -3.71 -13.52
C ILE A 377 -15.90 -2.47 -12.63
N MET A 378 -16.59 -2.55 -11.50
CA MET A 378 -16.65 -1.48 -10.52
C MET A 378 -16.33 -2.04 -9.15
N ARG A 379 -15.34 -1.46 -8.49
CA ARG A 379 -14.87 -1.88 -7.18
C ARG A 379 -14.62 -0.68 -6.29
N ARG A 380 -14.70 -0.88 -4.98
CA ARG A 380 -14.48 0.17 -4.00
C ARG A 380 -13.60 -0.33 -2.87
N TYR A 381 -12.83 0.57 -2.28
CA TYR A 381 -12.07 0.28 -1.07
C TYR A 381 -11.91 1.54 -0.22
N ARG A 382 -11.73 1.33 1.10
CA ARG A 382 -11.41 2.41 2.04
C ARG A 382 -9.90 2.63 2.02
N HIS A 383 -9.46 3.85 1.74
CA HIS A 383 -8.03 4.18 1.80
C HIS A 383 -7.56 4.26 3.22
#